data_AF-A0A1G0JS64-F1
#
_entry.id   AF-A0A1G0JS64-F1
#
_cell.length_a   1.000
_cell.length_b   1.000
_cell.length_c   1.000
_cell.angle_alpha   90.00
_cell.angle_beta   90.00
_cell.angle_gamma   90.00
#
_symmetry.space_group_name_H-M   'P 1'
#
loop_
_entity.id
_entity.type
_entity.pdbx_description
1 polymer ?
#
loop_
_entity_poly.entity_id
_entity_poly.type
_entity_poly.pdbx_seq_one_letter_code
_entity_poly.pdbx_strand_id
1 'polypeptide(L)'
;MNLKRLNAKLLQALFCSVLAILLPASAMGAEENITVMNPAIAGKLAKRVPLSPRLDTLQGKTIYMVDNQWGGPEGAYQLFEEMQVWFAENMPSVKTILRRTEGNMFTDDPALWKEISEKGDAAIIGTGQ
;
A
#
# COMPACT_ATOMS: atom_id res chain seq x y z
N MET A 1 57.66 56.87 27.74
CA MET A 1 56.93 56.04 26.75
C MET A 1 57.53 54.63 26.80
N ASN A 2 56.76 53.64 27.26
CA ASN A 2 57.30 52.38 27.80
C ASN A 2 57.46 51.32 26.69
N LEU A 3 58.66 51.22 26.10
CA LEU A 3 59.02 50.35 24.96
C LEU A 3 58.61 48.87 25.16
N LYS A 4 58.56 48.40 26.41
CA LYS A 4 58.13 47.03 26.75
C LYS A 4 56.66 46.75 26.46
N ARG A 5 55.79 47.77 26.59
CA ARG A 5 54.35 47.65 26.28
C ARG A 5 54.08 47.67 24.77
N LEU A 6 54.96 48.28 23.98
CA LEU A 6 54.83 48.34 22.53
C LEU A 6 55.16 46.98 21.88
N ASN A 7 56.22 46.32 22.34
CA ASN A 7 56.58 44.97 21.88
C ASN A 7 55.55 43.91 22.27
N ALA A 8 54.95 43.99 23.46
CA ALA A 8 53.90 43.04 23.86
C ALA A 8 52.64 43.16 22.99
N LYS A 9 52.24 44.39 22.62
CA LYS A 9 51.10 44.63 21.72
C LYS A 9 51.40 44.19 20.28
N LEU A 10 52.62 44.40 19.80
CA LEU A 10 53.05 43.98 18.47
C LEU A 10 53.13 42.44 18.36
N LEU A 11 53.65 41.78 19.40
CA LEU A 11 53.72 40.33 19.48
C LEU A 11 52.32 39.70 19.56
N GLN A 12 51.40 40.33 20.31
CA GLN A 12 50.01 39.86 20.41
C GLN A 12 49.22 40.09 19.11
N ALA A 13 49.46 41.20 18.40
CA ALA A 13 48.86 41.45 17.09
C ALA A 13 49.36 40.46 16.02
N LEU A 14 50.67 40.15 16.02
CA LEU A 14 51.24 39.12 15.15
C LEU A 14 50.69 37.73 15.47
N PHE A 15 50.53 37.39 16.76
CA PHE A 15 49.95 36.11 17.18
C PHE A 15 48.48 35.97 16.78
N CYS A 16 47.67 37.03 16.92
CA CYS A 16 46.28 37.05 16.47
C CYS A 16 46.14 36.95 14.93
N SER A 17 47.08 37.55 14.18
CA SER A 17 47.06 37.53 12.72
C SER A 17 47.43 36.15 12.16
N VAL A 18 48.39 35.45 12.79
CA VAL A 18 48.77 34.09 12.42
C VAL A 18 47.67 33.08 12.78
N LEU A 19 46.98 33.29 13.91
CA LEU A 19 45.86 32.43 14.32
C LEU A 19 44.64 32.55 13.38
N ALA A 20 44.41 33.72 12.80
CA ALA A 20 43.33 33.95 11.83
C ALA A 20 43.61 33.33 10.44
N ILE A 21 44.89 33.15 10.07
CA ILE A 21 45.31 32.55 8.78
C ILE A 21 45.34 31.01 8.86
N LEU A 22 45.52 30.44 10.06
CA LEU A 22 45.59 28.99 10.31
C LEU A 22 44.24 28.34 10.65
N LEU A 23 43.17 29.12 10.80
CA LEU A 23 41.82 28.57 10.96
C LEU A 23 41.30 28.13 9.59
N PRO A 24 41.00 26.84 9.37
CA PRO A 24 40.28 26.43 8.18
C PRO A 24 38.93 27.15 8.18
N ALA A 25 38.57 27.79 7.07
CA ALA A 25 37.23 28.29 6.86
C ALA A 25 36.27 27.10 6.98
N SER A 26 35.61 26.97 8.12
CA SER A 26 34.61 25.94 8.35
C SER A 26 33.55 26.07 7.27
N ALA A 27 33.39 24.96 6.57
CA ALA A 27 32.47 24.66 5.48
C ALA A 27 31.27 25.62 5.38
N MET A 28 31.18 26.26 4.22
CA MET A 28 29.91 26.66 3.63
C MET A 28 28.93 25.51 3.81
N GLY A 29 27.86 25.75 4.58
CA GLY A 29 26.91 24.74 5.00
C GLY A 29 26.49 23.91 3.79
N ALA A 30 26.95 22.66 3.75
CA ALA A 30 26.43 21.68 2.84
C ALA A 30 24.99 21.45 3.28
N GLU A 31 24.04 22.04 2.58
CA GLU A 31 22.63 21.77 2.83
C GLU A 31 22.42 20.26 2.75
N GLU A 32 22.00 19.69 3.86
CA GLU A 32 21.80 18.25 3.99
C GLU A 32 20.58 17.88 3.15
N ASN A 33 20.82 17.26 1.99
CA ASN A 33 19.76 16.92 1.07
C ASN A 33 18.75 15.96 1.73
N ILE A 34 17.47 16.31 1.68
CA ILE A 34 16.40 15.40 2.07
C ILE A 34 16.16 14.37 0.97
N THR A 35 16.09 13.09 1.35
CA THR A 35 15.70 12.04 0.41
C THR A 35 14.18 12.07 0.23
N VAL A 36 13.72 12.36 -0.99
CA VAL A 36 12.30 12.36 -1.35
C VAL A 36 12.02 11.17 -2.28
N MET A 37 10.95 10.42 -2.01
CA MET A 37 10.50 9.40 -2.94
C MET A 37 9.93 10.05 -4.20
N ASN A 38 10.40 9.62 -5.37
CA ASN A 38 9.86 10.07 -6.65
C ASN A 38 8.42 9.51 -6.80
N PRO A 39 7.38 10.37 -6.91
CA PRO A 39 6.00 9.92 -7.10
C PRO A 39 5.75 9.39 -8.52
N ALA A 40 6.69 9.57 -9.44
CA ALA A 40 6.58 9.03 -10.79
C ALA A 40 6.61 7.51 -10.75
N ILE A 41 5.55 6.90 -11.27
CA ILE A 41 5.49 5.46 -11.49
C ILE A 41 6.64 5.10 -12.43
N ALA A 42 7.52 4.18 -12.00
CA ALA A 42 8.57 3.64 -12.88
C ALA A 42 7.90 3.21 -14.20
N GLY A 43 8.42 3.66 -15.35
CA GLY A 43 7.81 3.47 -16.68
C GLY A 43 7.67 2.01 -17.17
N LYS A 44 7.69 1.04 -16.26
CA LYS A 44 7.39 -0.35 -16.50
C LYS A 44 5.87 -0.54 -16.44
N LEU A 45 5.28 -0.78 -17.60
CA LEU A 45 3.90 -1.25 -17.67
C LEU A 45 3.80 -2.59 -16.94
N ALA A 46 2.77 -2.74 -16.10
CA ALA A 46 2.47 -4.03 -15.49
C ALA A 46 2.21 -5.09 -16.57
N LYS A 47 2.65 -6.33 -16.31
CA LYS A 47 2.30 -7.46 -17.18
C LYS A 47 0.78 -7.61 -17.18
N ARG A 48 0.16 -7.52 -18.35
CA ARG A 48 -1.27 -7.78 -18.49
C ARG A 48 -1.54 -9.27 -18.29
N VAL A 49 -2.31 -9.58 -17.26
CA VAL A 49 -2.86 -10.91 -17.03
C VAL A 49 -4.31 -10.87 -17.49
N PRO A 50 -4.76 -11.79 -18.35
CA PRO A 50 -6.15 -11.81 -18.77
C PRO A 50 -7.05 -12.07 -17.55
N LEU A 51 -8.26 -11.48 -17.58
CA LEU A 51 -9.30 -11.85 -16.63
C LEU A 51 -9.72 -13.31 -16.86
N SER A 52 -10.34 -13.92 -15.85
CA SER A 52 -10.94 -15.24 -16.00
C SER A 52 -11.88 -15.26 -17.22
N PRO A 53 -11.86 -16.31 -18.06
CA PRO A 53 -12.78 -16.43 -19.18
C PRO A 53 -14.23 -16.26 -18.73
N ARG A 54 -15.03 -15.56 -19.53
CA ARG A 54 -16.46 -15.42 -19.25
C ARG A 54 -17.15 -16.78 -19.46
N LEU A 55 -18.05 -17.11 -18.55
CA LEU A 55 -18.94 -18.25 -18.71
C LEU A 55 -19.98 -17.97 -19.80
N ASP A 56 -20.24 -18.93 -20.67
CA ASP A 56 -21.30 -18.84 -21.69
C ASP A 56 -22.71 -18.91 -21.07
N THR A 57 -22.82 -19.61 -19.93
CA THR A 57 -24.08 -19.81 -19.21
C THR A 57 -23.83 -20.06 -17.72
N LEU A 58 -24.82 -19.73 -16.88
CA LEU A 58 -24.84 -20.06 -15.46
C LEU A 58 -25.55 -21.40 -15.16
N GLN A 59 -26.26 -22.00 -16.13
CA GLN A 59 -27.00 -23.24 -15.87
C GLN A 59 -26.08 -24.37 -15.40
N GLY A 60 -26.43 -25.00 -14.28
CA GLY A 60 -25.65 -26.09 -13.67
C GLY A 60 -24.33 -25.66 -13.03
N LYS A 61 -24.04 -24.35 -12.95
CA LYS A 61 -22.77 -23.81 -12.41
C LYS A 61 -22.86 -23.55 -10.92
N THR A 62 -21.69 -23.53 -10.28
CA THR A 62 -21.51 -23.18 -8.87
C THR A 62 -20.95 -21.77 -8.75
N ILE A 63 -21.75 -20.87 -8.18
CA ILE A 63 -21.38 -19.47 -7.95
C ILE A 63 -21.10 -19.28 -6.47
N TYR A 64 -19.89 -18.84 -6.15
CA TYR A 64 -19.52 -18.42 -4.81
C TYR A 64 -19.89 -16.96 -4.59
N MET A 65 -20.59 -16.66 -3.51
CA MET A 65 -20.89 -15.31 -3.05
C MET A 65 -20.01 -15.06 -1.84
N VAL A 66 -19.03 -14.16 -1.96
CA VAL A 66 -18.02 -13.93 -0.95
C VAL A 66 -18.22 -12.55 -0.34
N ASP A 67 -18.66 -12.54 0.92
CA ASP A 67 -18.69 -11.34 1.75
C ASP A 67 -17.27 -11.07 2.28
N ASN A 68 -16.66 -9.97 1.85
CA ASN A 68 -15.34 -9.56 2.31
C ASN A 68 -15.37 -8.70 3.59
N GLN A 69 -16.54 -8.58 4.22
CA GLN A 69 -16.81 -7.79 5.42
C GLN A 69 -16.58 -6.28 5.27
N TRP A 70 -16.60 -5.76 4.03
CA TRP A 70 -16.64 -4.33 3.79
C TRP A 70 -17.97 -3.73 4.26
N GLY A 71 -17.89 -2.77 5.20
CA GLY A 71 -19.06 -2.23 5.90
C GLY A 71 -19.41 -3.00 7.19
N GLY A 72 -18.57 -3.95 7.61
CA GLY A 72 -18.82 -4.81 8.77
C GLY A 72 -19.42 -6.16 8.38
N PRO A 73 -19.81 -7.00 9.37
CA PRO A 73 -20.28 -8.35 9.11
C PRO A 73 -21.56 -8.38 8.27
N GLU A 74 -22.41 -7.37 8.37
CA GLU A 74 -23.68 -7.36 7.61
C GLU A 74 -23.58 -6.64 6.26
N GLY A 75 -22.38 -6.28 5.81
CA GLY A 75 -22.17 -5.44 4.63
C GLY A 75 -22.74 -6.04 3.34
N ALA A 76 -22.29 -7.23 2.96
CA ALA A 76 -22.79 -7.93 1.77
C ALA A 76 -23.63 -9.17 2.10
N TYR A 77 -23.55 -9.66 3.33
CA TYR A 77 -24.09 -10.98 3.69
C TYR A 77 -25.60 -11.07 3.52
N GLN A 78 -26.34 -10.10 4.03
CA GLN A 78 -27.82 -10.06 3.97
C GLN A 78 -28.32 -9.97 2.51
N LEU A 79 -27.65 -9.14 1.69
CA LEU A 79 -27.94 -9.08 0.27
C LEU A 79 -27.71 -10.42 -0.40
N PHE A 80 -26.63 -11.13 -0.04
CA PHE A 80 -26.36 -12.44 -0.61
C PHE A 80 -27.36 -13.51 -0.18
N GLU A 81 -27.87 -13.48 1.05
CA GLU A 81 -28.97 -14.37 1.46
C GLU A 81 -30.20 -14.19 0.55
N GLU A 82 -30.61 -12.94 0.29
CA GLU A 82 -31.73 -12.65 -0.62
C GLU A 82 -31.41 -13.05 -2.08
N MET A 83 -30.16 -12.87 -2.51
CA MET A 83 -29.74 -13.36 -3.83
C MET A 83 -29.81 -14.89 -3.90
N GLN A 84 -29.44 -15.63 -2.86
CA GLN A 84 -29.58 -17.09 -2.84
C GLN A 84 -31.04 -17.52 -2.99
N VAL A 85 -31.97 -16.83 -2.30
CA VAL A 85 -33.41 -17.06 -2.45
C VAL A 85 -33.83 -16.82 -3.90
N TRP A 86 -33.45 -15.67 -4.47
CA TRP A 86 -33.78 -15.36 -5.86
C TRP A 86 -33.24 -16.40 -6.86
N PHE A 87 -31.99 -16.87 -6.69
CA PHE A 87 -31.41 -17.91 -7.53
C PHE A 87 -32.16 -19.24 -7.38
N ALA A 88 -32.55 -19.62 -6.17
CA ALA A 88 -33.31 -20.84 -5.94
C ALA A 88 -34.68 -20.81 -6.64
N GLU A 89 -35.35 -19.65 -6.65
CA GLU A 89 -36.66 -19.47 -7.27
C GLU A 89 -36.59 -19.32 -8.79
N ASN A 90 -35.65 -18.53 -9.30
CA ASN A 90 -35.62 -18.09 -10.71
C ASN A 90 -34.62 -18.87 -11.56
N MET A 91 -33.60 -19.46 -10.94
CA MET A 91 -32.53 -20.20 -11.63
C MET A 91 -32.10 -21.46 -10.86
N PRO A 92 -33.01 -22.40 -10.56
CA PRO A 92 -32.77 -23.51 -9.63
C PRO A 92 -31.62 -24.47 -10.03
N SER A 93 -31.20 -24.44 -11.30
CA SER A 93 -30.03 -25.19 -11.76
C SER A 93 -28.69 -24.60 -11.30
N VAL A 94 -28.67 -23.33 -10.89
CA VAL A 94 -27.48 -22.63 -10.39
C VAL A 94 -27.30 -23.00 -8.92
N LYS A 95 -26.10 -23.46 -8.56
CA LYS A 95 -25.73 -23.70 -7.17
C LYS A 95 -25.07 -22.45 -6.62
N THR A 96 -25.58 -21.91 -5.53
CA THR A 96 -24.98 -20.76 -4.85
C THR A 96 -24.33 -21.18 -3.54
N ILE A 97 -23.13 -20.68 -3.25
CA ILE A 97 -22.42 -20.93 -1.99
C ILE A 97 -22.05 -19.59 -1.37
N LEU A 98 -22.64 -19.27 -0.22
CA LEU A 98 -22.27 -18.09 0.57
C LEU A 98 -21.06 -18.40 1.46
N ARG A 99 -20.08 -17.51 1.43
CA ARG A 99 -18.86 -17.54 2.23
C ARG A 99 -18.55 -16.14 2.73
N ARG A 100 -17.83 -16.09 3.85
CA ARG A 100 -17.24 -14.88 4.39
C ARG A 100 -15.74 -15.08 4.48
N THR A 101 -14.96 -14.08 4.11
CA THR A 101 -13.50 -14.13 4.23
C THR A 101 -13.07 -14.21 5.69
N GLU A 102 -12.01 -14.95 5.98
CA GLU A 102 -11.38 -14.91 7.29
C GLU A 102 -10.82 -13.51 7.59
N GLY A 103 -11.14 -12.97 8.77
CA GLY A 103 -10.69 -11.64 9.18
C GLY A 103 -11.51 -10.51 8.58
N ASN A 104 -10.90 -9.60 7.83
CA ASN A 104 -11.56 -8.44 7.23
C ASN A 104 -11.11 -8.24 5.77
N MET A 105 -11.60 -7.20 5.10
CA MET A 105 -11.30 -6.89 3.70
C MET A 105 -9.80 -6.71 3.38
N PHE A 106 -8.96 -6.49 4.39
CA PHE A 106 -7.52 -6.28 4.25
C PHE A 106 -6.71 -7.55 4.56
N THR A 107 -7.38 -8.61 5.02
CA THR A 107 -6.76 -9.91 5.30
C THR A 107 -6.95 -10.82 4.10
N ASP A 108 -5.87 -11.47 3.68
CA ASP A 108 -5.93 -12.50 2.64
C ASP A 108 -6.49 -13.81 3.21
N ASP A 109 -7.25 -14.54 2.40
CA ASP A 109 -7.83 -15.85 2.76
C ASP A 109 -7.45 -16.91 1.70
N PRO A 110 -6.20 -17.41 1.73
CA PRO A 110 -5.71 -18.36 0.73
C PRO A 110 -6.49 -19.67 0.71
N ALA A 111 -7.07 -20.07 1.84
CA ALA A 111 -7.85 -21.29 1.96
C ALA A 111 -9.17 -21.17 1.19
N LEU A 112 -9.88 -20.06 1.37
CA LEU A 112 -11.09 -19.76 0.61
C LEU A 112 -10.81 -19.62 -0.88
N TRP A 113 -9.74 -18.93 -1.28
CA TRP A 113 -9.38 -18.80 -2.70
C TRP A 113 -9.06 -20.14 -3.34
N LYS A 114 -8.38 -21.03 -2.62
CA LYS A 114 -8.13 -22.39 -3.07
C LYS A 114 -9.44 -23.17 -3.22
N GLU A 115 -10.35 -23.10 -2.24
CA GLU A 115 -11.65 -23.75 -2.33
C GLU A 115 -12.43 -23.29 -3.57
N ILE A 116 -12.50 -21.97 -3.80
CA ILE A 116 -13.21 -21.39 -4.95
C ILE A 116 -12.56 -21.83 -6.25
N SER A 117 -11.23 -21.88 -6.31
CA SER A 117 -10.52 -22.32 -7.53
C SER A 117 -10.77 -23.78 -7.88
N GLU A 118 -11.04 -24.64 -6.88
CA GLU A 118 -11.25 -26.07 -7.07
C GLU A 118 -12.71 -26.42 -7.34
N LYS A 119 -13.66 -25.65 -6.78
CA LYS A 119 -15.09 -26.00 -6.73
C LYS A 119 -16.02 -24.99 -7.38
N GLY A 120 -15.56 -23.76 -7.58
CA GLY A 120 -16.37 -22.66 -8.11
C GLY A 120 -16.20 -22.52 -9.62
N ASP A 121 -17.29 -22.22 -10.31
CA ASP A 121 -17.27 -21.78 -11.71
C ASP A 121 -17.17 -20.25 -11.82
N ALA A 122 -17.72 -19.53 -10.83
CA ALA A 122 -17.68 -18.08 -10.74
C ALA A 122 -17.69 -17.62 -9.27
N ALA A 123 -17.26 -16.39 -9.03
CA ALA A 123 -17.36 -15.73 -7.74
C ALA A 123 -17.93 -14.30 -7.89
N ILE A 124 -18.79 -13.91 -6.93
CA ILE A 124 -19.27 -12.56 -6.72
C ILE A 124 -18.65 -12.08 -5.41
N ILE A 125 -17.85 -11.02 -5.45
CA ILE A 125 -17.22 -10.46 -4.26
C ILE A 125 -18.03 -9.23 -3.83
N GLY A 126 -18.62 -9.29 -2.65
CA GLY A 126 -19.44 -8.22 -2.11
C GLY A 126 -18.58 -7.20 -1.40
N THR A 127 -18.37 -6.04 -2.03
CA THR A 127 -17.81 -4.85 -1.38
C THR A 127 -18.99 -3.97 -0.99
N GLY A 128 -19.44 -4.03 0.27
CA GLY A 128 -20.66 -3.33 0.71
C GLY A 128 -20.68 -1.84 0.35
N GLN A 129 -21.84 -1.33 -0.09
CA GLN A 129 -22.17 0.10 -0.13
C GLN A 129 -23.64 0.28 0.25
#